data_AF-A0A662MSW7-F1
#
_entry.id   AF-A0A662MSW7-F1
#
_cell.length_a   1.000
_cell.length_b   1.000
_cell.length_c   1.000
_cell.angle_alpha   90.00
_cell.angle_beta   90.00
_cell.angle_gamma   90.00
#
_symmetry.space_group_name_H-M   'P 1'
#
loop_
_entity.id
_entity.type
_entity.pdbx_description
1 polymer ?
#
loop_
_entity_poly.entity_id
_entity_poly.type
_entity_poly.pdbx_seq_one_letter_code
_entity_poly.pdbx_strand_id
1 'polypeptide(L)'
;MKSNAEVEKKFLKDPLPFIEEARGILNGVVRRTPTERSRTFSRILKGNVYLKMEVLQSTGSFKIRGAYNKIYHLPDSVRRRGVVASSTGNHAQGVAYAASLFDIPATIVMPRNTAIPKIEATRGYGAKVVLAGNNLTEAYEHAQKIVEKEGMTLIHPYDDPYIIAGQGTIGLEIMEDVPEGEHIVVPVGGGGLITGIAIAAKSVKEDVKVTGVQAKGACAFYISRKAGRLMETPSVHTIADGIAVKTPGRLTLELSSRYVDQVTTVDDEEISGAILMLMERAKLMVEGAGAASLAASLYGKIDVQGTTSIFLLSGGNIDPMVVARIIEKGLLKAGRILFIRCLLPDRPGELSDVLRMVSDLEGNVREISVSRLSPQAPLNQAVLELTVETKGCNHSQEVLHRLKNSGIKLL
;
A
#
# COMPACT_ATOMS: atom_id res chain seq x y z
N MET A 1 -18.24 26.79 21.22
CA MET A 1 -17.41 25.77 20.56
C MET A 1 -18.19 24.48 20.56
N LYS A 2 -18.41 23.85 19.41
CA LYS A 2 -19.07 22.53 19.39
C LYS A 2 -18.10 21.51 19.96
N SER A 3 -18.56 20.63 20.85
CA SER A 3 -17.75 19.51 21.31
C SER A 3 -17.43 18.56 20.14
N ASN A 4 -16.33 17.80 20.20
CA ASN A 4 -16.02 16.79 19.17
C ASN A 4 -17.21 15.84 18.94
N ALA A 5 -17.95 15.49 20.00
CA ALA A 5 -19.14 14.64 19.93
C ALA A 5 -20.29 15.28 19.12
N GLU A 6 -20.48 16.60 19.19
CA GLU A 6 -21.50 17.29 18.39
C GLU A 6 -21.14 17.30 16.91
N VAL A 7 -19.86 17.48 16.58
CA VAL A 7 -19.36 17.43 15.20
C VAL A 7 -19.55 16.03 14.63
N GLU A 8 -19.20 14.99 15.38
CA GLU A 8 -19.41 13.59 14.99
C GLU A 8 -20.90 13.30 14.76
N LYS A 9 -21.78 13.74 15.66
CA LYS A 9 -23.24 13.54 15.51
C LYS A 9 -23.79 14.24 14.27
N LYS A 10 -23.31 15.47 13.97
CA LYS A 10 -23.70 16.20 12.76
C LYS A 10 -23.20 15.46 11.51
N PHE A 11 -21.95 15.02 11.52
CA PHE A 11 -21.32 14.31 10.41
C PHE A 11 -22.01 12.96 10.12
N LEU A 12 -22.33 12.18 11.14
CA LEU A 12 -23.06 10.91 10.97
C LEU A 12 -24.48 11.10 10.43
N LYS A 13 -25.10 12.26 10.68
CA LYS A 13 -26.43 12.59 10.16
C LYS A 13 -26.38 13.02 8.70
N ASP A 14 -25.42 13.89 8.37
CA ASP A 14 -25.29 14.49 7.04
C ASP A 14 -23.82 14.80 6.72
N PRO A 15 -23.08 13.83 6.15
CA PRO A 15 -21.65 13.96 5.93
C PRO A 15 -21.28 14.72 4.66
N LEU A 16 -22.18 14.84 3.68
CA LEU A 16 -21.87 15.43 2.37
C LEU A 16 -21.43 16.91 2.46
N PRO A 17 -22.11 17.80 3.23
CA PRO A 17 -21.67 19.19 3.34
C PRO A 17 -20.25 19.36 3.87
N PHE A 18 -19.78 18.44 4.72
CA PHE A 18 -18.40 18.45 5.20
C PHE A 18 -17.40 18.13 4.09
N ILE A 19 -17.76 17.23 3.16
CA ILE A 19 -16.91 16.87 2.01
C ILE A 19 -16.88 18.03 1.00
N GLU A 20 -18.01 18.69 0.75
CA GLU A 20 -18.07 19.86 -0.14
C GLU A 20 -17.26 21.04 0.41
N GLU A 21 -17.36 21.29 1.72
CA GLU A 21 -16.52 22.27 2.42
C GLU A 21 -15.04 21.89 2.31
N ALA A 22 -14.69 20.62 2.54
CA ALA A 22 -13.32 20.13 2.39
C ALA A 22 -12.79 20.32 0.95
N ARG A 23 -13.62 20.14 -0.09
CA ARG A 23 -13.23 20.41 -1.49
C ARG A 23 -12.82 21.87 -1.67
N GLY A 24 -13.59 22.80 -1.10
CA GLY A 24 -13.26 24.22 -1.12
C GLY A 24 -11.94 24.54 -0.41
N ILE A 25 -11.75 23.99 0.80
CA ILE A 25 -10.55 24.20 1.62
C ILE A 25 -9.28 23.65 0.95
N LEU A 26 -9.38 22.51 0.26
CA LEU A 26 -8.25 21.84 -0.34
C LEU A 26 -7.87 22.40 -1.72
N ASN A 27 -8.70 23.27 -2.30
CA ASN A 27 -8.43 23.89 -3.59
C ASN A 27 -7.15 24.75 -3.52
N GLY A 28 -6.21 24.52 -4.44
CA GLY A 28 -4.90 25.18 -4.43
C GLY A 28 -3.89 24.64 -3.41
N VAL A 29 -4.30 23.70 -2.54
CA VAL A 29 -3.44 23.10 -1.51
C VAL A 29 -2.97 21.71 -1.93
N VAL A 30 -3.91 20.87 -2.38
CA VAL A 30 -3.63 19.51 -2.85
C VAL A 30 -3.69 19.46 -4.37
N ARG A 31 -2.96 18.53 -4.97
CA ARG A 31 -3.03 18.27 -6.40
C ARG A 31 -4.36 17.57 -6.72
N ARG A 32 -5.07 18.02 -7.76
CA ARG A 32 -6.08 17.18 -8.43
C ARG A 32 -5.32 16.09 -9.19
N THR A 33 -5.30 14.89 -8.65
CA THR A 33 -4.50 13.80 -9.23
C THR A 33 -5.18 13.21 -10.46
N PRO A 34 -4.42 12.70 -11.46
CA PRO A 34 -5.01 12.12 -12.66
C PRO A 34 -5.90 10.91 -12.37
N THR A 35 -6.99 10.81 -13.15
CA THR A 35 -7.82 9.60 -13.26
C THR A 35 -7.78 9.14 -14.71
N GLU A 36 -6.93 8.15 -15.01
CA GLU A 36 -6.65 7.79 -16.40
C GLU A 36 -7.05 6.37 -16.74
N ARG A 37 -7.56 6.17 -17.96
CA ARG A 37 -7.89 4.85 -18.48
C ARG A 37 -6.61 4.07 -18.80
N SER A 38 -6.46 2.89 -18.19
CA SER A 38 -5.40 1.96 -18.55
C SER A 38 -5.88 0.97 -19.62
N ARG A 39 -5.36 1.11 -20.84
CA ARG A 39 -5.64 0.17 -21.95
C ARG A 39 -5.21 -1.26 -21.62
N THR A 40 -4.06 -1.42 -20.96
CA THR A 40 -3.52 -2.73 -20.60
C THR A 40 -4.42 -3.43 -19.59
N PHE A 41 -4.77 -2.78 -18.49
CA PHE A 41 -5.62 -3.39 -17.47
C PHE A 41 -7.06 -3.57 -17.96
N SER A 42 -7.56 -2.65 -18.82
CA SER A 42 -8.86 -2.82 -19.48
C SER A 42 -8.92 -4.11 -20.29
N ARG A 43 -7.85 -4.44 -21.04
CA ARG A 43 -7.78 -5.69 -21.81
C ARG A 43 -7.71 -6.92 -20.91
N ILE A 44 -6.92 -6.87 -19.84
CA ILE A 44 -6.73 -7.99 -18.91
C ILE A 44 -8.03 -8.31 -18.16
N LEU A 45 -8.71 -7.28 -17.67
CA LEU A 45 -9.94 -7.41 -16.87
C LEU A 45 -11.23 -7.40 -17.69
N LYS A 46 -11.12 -7.28 -19.02
CA LYS A 46 -12.26 -7.25 -19.96
C LYS A 46 -13.32 -6.19 -19.59
N GLY A 47 -12.88 -5.04 -19.09
CA GLY A 47 -13.72 -3.90 -18.68
C GLY A 47 -13.04 -2.56 -18.96
N ASN A 48 -13.68 -1.45 -18.66
CA ASN A 48 -13.07 -0.12 -18.75
C ASN A 48 -12.39 0.23 -17.44
N VAL A 49 -11.06 0.08 -17.39
CA VAL A 49 -10.27 0.25 -16.17
C VAL A 49 -9.64 1.63 -16.13
N TYR A 50 -9.98 2.40 -15.09
CA TYR A 50 -9.36 3.68 -14.77
C TYR A 50 -8.54 3.58 -13.48
N LEU A 51 -7.46 4.36 -13.40
CA LEU A 51 -6.57 4.43 -12.25
C LEU A 51 -6.64 5.84 -11.66
N LYS A 52 -7.12 5.99 -10.43
CA LYS A 52 -7.04 7.25 -9.67
C LYS A 52 -5.70 7.31 -8.94
N MET A 53 -4.81 8.20 -9.36
CA MET A 53 -3.39 8.16 -9.01
C MET A 53 -3.02 9.04 -7.81
N GLU A 54 -3.57 8.76 -6.63
CA GLU A 54 -3.19 9.47 -5.38
C GLU A 54 -1.72 9.26 -4.97
N VAL A 55 -1.04 8.27 -5.56
CA VAL A 55 0.42 8.14 -5.54
C VAL A 55 1.19 9.38 -6.02
N LEU A 56 0.59 10.23 -6.86
CA LEU A 56 1.20 11.46 -7.38
C LEU A 56 0.92 12.71 -6.53
N GLN A 57 0.25 12.54 -5.39
CA GLN A 57 -0.03 13.63 -4.45
C GLN A 57 1.26 14.13 -3.78
N SER A 58 1.27 15.36 -3.24
CA SER A 58 2.47 16.05 -2.74
C SER A 58 3.31 15.25 -1.74
N THR A 59 2.70 14.42 -0.90
CA THR A 59 3.39 13.55 0.08
C THR A 59 3.46 12.08 -0.37
N GLY A 60 3.30 11.80 -1.66
CA GLY A 60 3.27 10.45 -2.24
C GLY A 60 2.03 9.61 -1.90
N SER A 61 1.00 10.22 -1.31
CA SER A 61 -0.27 9.55 -0.97
C SER A 61 -1.39 10.53 -0.65
N PHE A 62 -2.61 10.00 -0.56
CA PHE A 62 -3.84 10.78 -0.27
C PHE A 62 -3.89 11.49 1.09
N LYS A 63 -3.05 11.12 2.06
CA LYS A 63 -3.23 11.46 3.49
C LYS A 63 -3.24 12.96 3.78
N ILE A 64 -2.57 13.76 2.96
CA ILE A 64 -2.56 15.23 3.07
C ILE A 64 -3.96 15.84 3.04
N ARG A 65 -4.90 15.25 2.28
CA ARG A 65 -6.26 15.79 2.12
C ARG A 65 -7.00 15.87 3.45
N GLY A 66 -7.12 14.74 4.14
CA GLY A 66 -7.71 14.74 5.49
C GLY A 66 -6.87 15.49 6.52
N ALA A 67 -5.54 15.33 6.50
CA ALA A 67 -4.67 15.97 7.49
C ALA A 67 -4.80 17.50 7.46
N TYR A 68 -4.69 18.10 6.27
CA TYR A 68 -4.87 19.54 6.08
C TYR A 68 -6.27 19.98 6.47
N ASN A 69 -7.31 19.26 6.01
CA ASN A 69 -8.69 19.60 6.35
C ASN A 69 -8.95 19.58 7.86
N LYS A 70 -8.41 18.59 8.58
CA LYS A 70 -8.53 18.54 10.05
C LYS A 70 -7.82 19.71 10.72
N ILE A 71 -6.61 20.05 10.29
CA ILE A 71 -5.83 21.15 10.87
C ILE A 71 -6.49 22.50 10.58
N TYR A 72 -7.05 22.69 9.38
CA TYR A 72 -7.80 23.88 9.00
C TYR A 72 -8.94 24.19 9.99
N HIS A 73 -9.68 23.16 10.40
CA HIS A 73 -10.81 23.27 11.33
C HIS A 73 -10.42 23.42 12.81
N LEU A 74 -9.13 23.39 13.14
CA LEU A 74 -8.69 23.71 14.50
C LEU A 74 -8.81 25.22 14.73
N PRO A 75 -9.40 25.67 15.86
CA PRO A 75 -9.37 27.07 16.23
C PRO A 75 -7.92 27.57 16.30
N ASP A 76 -7.65 28.79 15.84
CA ASP A 76 -6.29 29.36 15.80
C ASP A 76 -5.52 29.24 17.13
N SER A 77 -6.19 29.45 18.26
CA SER A 77 -5.60 29.33 19.60
C SER A 77 -5.19 27.90 19.97
N VAL A 78 -5.87 26.90 19.40
CA VAL A 78 -5.56 25.48 19.56
C VAL A 78 -4.50 25.06 18.55
N ARG A 79 -4.65 25.49 17.29
CA ARG A 79 -3.75 25.19 16.19
C ARG A 79 -2.31 25.65 16.47
N ARG A 80 -2.14 26.86 17.04
CA ARG A 80 -0.83 27.41 17.42
C ARG A 80 -0.08 26.60 18.49
N ARG A 81 -0.77 25.78 19.29
CA ARG A 81 -0.11 24.84 20.22
C ARG A 81 0.55 23.66 19.50
N GLY A 82 0.23 23.47 18.22
CA GLY A 82 0.76 22.41 17.39
C GLY A 82 -0.08 21.14 17.41
N VAL A 83 0.34 20.21 16.57
CA VAL A 83 -0.32 18.93 16.33
C VAL A 83 0.60 17.76 16.63
N VAL A 84 0.01 16.63 17.01
CA VAL A 84 0.72 15.38 17.26
C VAL A 84 0.04 14.24 16.50
N ALA A 85 0.82 13.30 15.97
CA ALA A 85 0.30 12.08 15.38
C ALA A 85 1.24 10.90 15.66
N SER A 86 0.68 9.68 15.66
CA SER A 86 1.44 8.44 15.70
C SER A 86 1.24 7.67 14.40
N SER A 87 2.32 7.49 13.63
CA SER A 87 2.30 6.77 12.35
C SER A 87 3.72 6.52 11.85
N THR A 88 3.93 5.39 11.18
CA THR A 88 5.21 5.04 10.55
C THR A 88 5.29 5.33 9.06
N GLY A 89 4.34 6.09 8.48
CA GLY A 89 4.26 6.23 7.03
C GLY A 89 3.42 7.40 6.55
N ASN A 90 2.48 7.15 5.65
CA ASN A 90 1.75 8.17 4.92
C ASN A 90 1.04 9.21 5.78
N HIS A 91 0.49 8.81 6.93
CA HIS A 91 -0.19 9.75 7.83
C HIS A 91 0.80 10.70 8.51
N ALA A 92 1.98 10.19 8.92
CA ALA A 92 3.04 11.04 9.49
C ALA A 92 3.47 12.13 8.51
N GLN A 93 3.73 11.76 7.25
CA GLN A 93 4.12 12.71 6.20
C GLN A 93 2.98 13.68 5.86
N GLY A 94 1.74 13.19 5.77
CA GLY A 94 0.56 14.02 5.51
C GLY A 94 0.33 15.06 6.61
N VAL A 95 0.48 14.70 7.88
CA VAL A 95 0.35 15.63 9.02
C VAL A 95 1.53 16.60 9.08
N ALA A 96 2.76 16.12 8.89
CA ALA A 96 3.95 16.96 8.90
C ALA A 96 3.88 18.04 7.79
N TYR A 97 3.54 17.64 6.57
CA TYR A 97 3.38 18.57 5.46
C TYR A 97 2.18 19.50 5.63
N ALA A 98 1.04 19.01 6.13
CA ALA A 98 -0.09 19.88 6.43
C ALA A 98 0.27 20.95 7.46
N ALA A 99 0.96 20.57 8.54
CA ALA A 99 1.35 21.48 9.60
C ALA A 99 2.34 22.56 9.12
N SER A 100 3.27 22.20 8.23
CA SER A 100 4.21 23.18 7.67
C SER A 100 3.52 24.23 6.80
N LEU A 101 2.45 23.87 6.08
CA LEU A 101 1.62 24.82 5.33
C LEU A 101 0.86 25.82 6.23
N PHE A 102 0.60 25.46 7.49
CA PHE A 102 0.00 26.35 8.49
C PHE A 102 1.04 27.05 9.38
N ASP A 103 2.33 26.80 9.17
CA ASP A 103 3.43 27.28 10.01
C ASP A 103 3.22 26.97 11.51
N ILE A 104 2.84 25.72 11.81
CA ILE A 104 2.64 25.25 13.19
C ILE A 104 3.53 24.05 13.54
N PRO A 105 3.87 23.87 14.83
CA PRO A 105 4.65 22.72 15.26
C PRO A 105 3.92 21.40 14.99
N ALA A 106 4.63 20.41 14.44
CA ALA A 106 4.18 19.04 14.33
C ALA A 106 5.14 18.10 15.06
N THR A 107 4.59 17.27 15.95
CA THR A 107 5.32 16.19 16.62
C THR A 107 4.81 14.85 16.09
N ILE A 108 5.68 14.05 15.46
CA ILE A 108 5.33 12.73 14.97
C ILE A 108 6.00 11.67 15.84
N VAL A 109 5.20 10.82 16.48
CA VAL A 109 5.70 9.69 17.26
C VAL A 109 5.75 8.45 16.38
N MET A 110 6.90 7.79 16.36
CA MET A 110 7.13 6.57 15.60
C MET A 110 7.78 5.50 16.49
N PRO A 111 7.52 4.21 16.28
CA PRO A 111 8.28 3.11 16.89
C PRO A 111 9.77 3.21 16.56
N ARG A 112 10.62 2.74 17.47
CA ARG A 112 12.09 2.80 17.32
C ARG A 112 12.64 2.06 16.11
N ASN A 113 11.93 1.03 15.64
CA ASN A 113 12.29 0.22 14.48
C ASN A 113 11.72 0.75 13.15
N THR A 114 11.22 1.98 13.11
CA THR A 114 10.70 2.58 11.87
C THR A 114 11.84 2.75 10.85
N ALA A 115 11.55 2.40 9.59
CA ALA A 115 12.54 2.50 8.52
C ALA A 115 13.04 3.94 8.34
N ILE A 116 14.36 4.09 8.16
CA ILE A 116 15.05 5.38 8.05
C ILE A 116 14.43 6.30 6.98
N PRO A 117 14.11 5.83 5.75
CA PRO A 117 13.53 6.71 4.72
C PRO A 117 12.25 7.42 5.17
N LYS A 118 11.43 6.77 6.01
CA LYS A 118 10.16 7.33 6.51
C LYS A 118 10.38 8.36 7.61
N ILE A 119 11.40 8.16 8.44
CA ILE A 119 11.84 9.12 9.46
C ILE A 119 12.36 10.38 8.76
N GLU A 120 13.26 10.22 7.80
CA GLU A 120 13.89 11.32 7.07
C GLU A 120 12.88 12.10 6.23
N ALA A 121 11.96 11.43 5.52
CA ALA A 121 10.88 12.11 4.80
C ALA A 121 10.01 12.97 5.72
N THR A 122 9.68 12.46 6.91
CA THR A 122 8.86 13.20 7.90
C THR A 122 9.60 14.39 8.48
N ARG A 123 10.90 14.25 8.79
CA ARG A 123 11.77 15.36 9.22
C ARG A 123 11.94 16.40 8.11
N GLY A 124 12.04 15.96 6.86
CA GLY A 124 12.16 16.83 5.69
C GLY A 124 10.98 17.80 5.51
N TYR A 125 9.80 17.45 6.03
CA TYR A 125 8.64 18.35 6.08
C TYR A 125 8.61 19.28 7.31
N GLY A 126 9.65 19.28 8.15
CA GLY A 126 9.79 20.17 9.30
C GLY A 126 9.22 19.65 10.62
N ALA A 127 8.77 18.38 10.66
CA ALA A 127 8.22 17.82 11.89
C ALA A 127 9.30 17.31 12.87
N LYS A 128 9.02 17.47 14.16
CA LYS A 128 9.78 16.84 15.25
C LYS A 128 9.42 15.35 15.31
N VAL A 129 10.36 14.48 14.96
CA VAL A 129 10.16 13.02 15.08
C VAL A 129 10.64 12.50 16.44
N VAL A 130 9.74 11.85 17.18
CA VAL A 130 10.02 11.19 18.47
C VAL A 130 9.97 9.68 18.28
N LEU A 131 11.09 9.00 18.51
CA LEU A 131 11.18 7.54 18.43
C LEU A 131 10.86 6.92 19.80
N ALA A 132 9.65 6.37 19.96
CA ALA A 132 9.15 5.79 21.20
C ALA A 132 8.30 4.54 20.95
N GLY A 133 8.44 3.55 21.84
CA GLY A 133 7.77 2.25 21.73
C GLY A 133 8.42 1.29 20.74
N ASN A 134 8.07 0.01 20.87
CA ASN A 134 8.51 -1.09 20.01
C ASN A 134 7.51 -1.39 18.88
N ASN A 135 6.29 -0.87 19.00
CA ASN A 135 5.20 -1.03 18.04
C ASN A 135 4.33 0.24 17.98
N LEU A 136 3.41 0.29 17.03
CA LEU A 136 2.57 1.47 16.79
C LEU A 136 1.63 1.77 17.96
N THR A 137 1.18 0.75 18.71
CA THR A 137 0.33 0.93 19.89
C THR A 137 1.09 1.69 20.98
N GLU A 138 2.29 1.25 21.34
CA GLU A 138 3.14 1.93 22.32
C GLU A 138 3.53 3.36 21.87
N ALA A 139 3.77 3.55 20.57
CA ALA A 139 4.02 4.87 20.00
C ALA A 139 2.79 5.79 20.12
N TYR A 140 1.58 5.24 19.92
CA TYR A 140 0.32 5.98 20.09
C TYR A 140 0.08 6.37 21.55
N GLU A 141 0.31 5.47 22.50
CA GLU A 141 0.24 5.78 23.94
C GLU A 141 1.22 6.91 24.32
N HIS A 142 2.41 6.90 23.74
CA HIS A 142 3.38 8.00 23.94
C HIS A 142 2.90 9.31 23.32
N ALA A 143 2.27 9.28 22.14
CA ALA A 143 1.65 10.45 21.54
C ALA A 143 0.54 11.05 22.43
N GLN A 144 -0.27 10.22 23.08
CA GLN A 144 -1.29 10.68 24.03
C GLN A 144 -0.67 11.38 25.25
N LYS A 145 0.44 10.88 25.77
CA LYS A 145 1.18 11.57 26.87
C LYS A 145 1.68 12.95 26.45
N ILE A 146 2.06 13.14 25.18
CA ILE A 146 2.45 14.45 24.64
C ILE A 146 1.24 15.38 24.54
N VAL A 147 0.07 14.88 24.10
CA VAL A 147 -1.19 15.65 24.11
C VAL A 147 -1.49 16.18 25.50
N GLU A 148 -1.44 15.31 26.52
CA GLU A 148 -1.75 15.65 27.91
C GLU A 148 -0.78 16.68 28.49
N LYS A 149 0.52 16.53 28.19
CA LYS A 149 1.58 17.38 28.74
C LYS A 149 1.70 18.73 28.03
N GLU A 150 1.61 18.76 26.71
CA GLU A 150 1.92 19.93 25.89
C GLU A 150 0.66 20.63 25.34
N GLY A 151 -0.53 20.05 25.54
CA GLY A 151 -1.79 20.63 25.07
C GLY A 151 -1.94 20.66 23.54
N MET A 152 -1.15 19.85 22.83
CA MET A 152 -1.18 19.68 21.38
C MET A 152 -2.45 18.92 20.95
N THR A 153 -2.82 19.01 19.67
CA THR A 153 -3.98 18.28 19.14
C THR A 153 -3.55 16.98 18.46
N LEU A 154 -4.10 15.84 18.89
CA LEU A 154 -3.92 14.56 18.20
C LEU A 154 -4.67 14.57 16.86
N ILE A 155 -3.97 14.25 15.77
CA ILE A 155 -4.57 14.09 14.44
C ILE A 155 -4.76 12.61 14.16
N HIS A 156 -6.00 12.13 14.26
CA HIS A 156 -6.31 10.72 14.01
C HIS A 156 -6.08 10.35 12.53
N PRO A 157 -5.53 9.16 12.23
CA PRO A 157 -5.29 8.74 10.84
C PRO A 157 -6.53 8.44 9.99
N TYR A 158 -7.74 8.35 10.55
CA TYR A 158 -8.93 7.90 9.81
C TYR A 158 -10.28 8.11 10.53
N ASP A 159 -10.34 7.98 11.86
CA ASP A 159 -11.62 8.00 12.62
C ASP A 159 -11.95 9.42 13.12
N ASP A 160 -12.05 10.36 12.20
CA ASP A 160 -12.41 11.75 12.50
C ASP A 160 -13.24 12.34 11.33
N PRO A 161 -14.34 13.07 11.59
CA PRO A 161 -15.18 13.66 10.57
C PRO A 161 -14.44 14.46 9.49
N TYR A 162 -13.51 15.33 9.88
CA TYR A 162 -12.77 16.18 8.96
C TYR A 162 -11.69 15.40 8.19
N ILE A 163 -11.11 14.37 8.81
CA ILE A 163 -10.22 13.45 8.11
C ILE A 163 -11.00 12.73 7.00
N ILE A 164 -12.14 12.12 7.33
CA ILE A 164 -13.00 11.40 6.39
C ILE A 164 -13.47 12.34 5.27
N ALA A 165 -13.93 13.54 5.63
CA ALA A 165 -14.39 14.54 4.68
C ALA A 165 -13.31 14.96 3.67
N GLY A 166 -12.08 15.19 4.15
CA GLY A 166 -10.95 15.49 3.29
C GLY A 166 -10.65 14.36 2.32
N GLN A 167 -10.71 13.10 2.77
CA GLN A 167 -10.51 11.96 1.86
C GLN A 167 -11.65 11.82 0.85
N GLY A 168 -12.88 12.20 1.23
CA GLY A 168 -14.06 12.14 0.36
C GLY A 168 -13.99 13.03 -0.87
N THR A 169 -13.14 14.07 -0.85
CA THR A 169 -12.89 14.90 -2.05
C THR A 169 -12.40 14.09 -3.24
N ILE A 170 -11.73 12.96 -3.01
CA ILE A 170 -11.32 12.02 -4.06
C ILE A 170 -12.54 11.43 -4.77
N GLY A 171 -13.61 11.12 -4.04
CA GLY A 171 -14.84 10.58 -4.63
C GLY A 171 -15.52 11.60 -5.55
N LEU A 172 -15.54 12.87 -5.17
CA LEU A 172 -16.03 13.95 -6.05
C LEU A 172 -15.18 14.06 -7.32
N GLU A 173 -13.84 14.07 -7.19
CA GLU A 173 -12.93 14.10 -8.33
C GLU A 173 -13.13 12.89 -9.26
N ILE A 174 -13.29 11.68 -8.72
CA ILE A 174 -13.54 10.47 -9.53
C ILE A 174 -14.83 10.61 -10.35
N MET A 175 -15.91 11.08 -9.74
CA MET A 175 -17.19 11.21 -10.43
C MET A 175 -17.22 12.36 -11.43
N GLU A 176 -16.39 13.39 -11.24
CA GLU A 176 -16.17 14.44 -12.25
C GLU A 176 -15.32 13.94 -13.43
N ASP A 177 -14.25 13.18 -13.15
CA ASP A 177 -13.30 12.70 -14.16
C ASP A 177 -13.87 11.53 -14.98
N VAL A 178 -14.71 10.67 -14.37
CA VAL A 178 -15.34 9.50 -15.00
C VAL A 178 -16.83 9.45 -14.65
N PRO A 179 -17.67 10.32 -15.23
CA PRO A 179 -19.11 10.41 -14.89
C PRO A 179 -19.88 9.10 -15.13
N GLU A 180 -19.43 8.29 -16.09
CA GLU A 180 -20.00 6.99 -16.41
C GLU A 180 -19.57 5.88 -15.42
N GLY A 181 -18.70 6.17 -14.46
CA GLY A 181 -18.18 5.20 -13.49
C GLY A 181 -19.27 4.39 -12.79
N GLU A 182 -19.07 3.08 -12.72
CA GLU A 182 -20.02 2.12 -12.15
C GLU A 182 -19.47 1.46 -10.88
N HIS A 183 -18.15 1.35 -10.77
CA HIS A 183 -17.52 0.64 -9.66
C HIS A 183 -16.22 1.31 -9.22
N ILE A 184 -16.12 1.70 -7.95
CA ILE A 184 -14.91 2.23 -7.33
C ILE A 184 -14.33 1.21 -6.37
N VAL A 185 -13.06 0.86 -6.55
CA VAL A 185 -12.34 -0.11 -5.71
C VAL A 185 -11.28 0.62 -4.89
N VAL A 186 -11.37 0.52 -3.57
CA VAL A 186 -10.61 1.34 -2.61
C VAL A 186 -9.89 0.45 -1.60
N PRO A 187 -8.58 0.65 -1.34
CA PRO A 187 -7.90 -0.05 -0.25
C PRO A 187 -8.40 0.43 1.12
N VAL A 188 -8.49 -0.49 2.08
CA VAL A 188 -9.08 -0.23 3.40
C VAL A 188 -8.12 -0.60 4.52
N GLY A 189 -7.69 0.41 5.28
CA GLY A 189 -7.07 0.21 6.59
C GLY A 189 -8.11 0.43 7.68
N GLY A 190 -8.04 1.59 8.33
CA GLY A 190 -9.00 2.00 9.35
C GLY A 190 -10.34 2.53 8.83
N GLY A 191 -10.57 2.59 7.51
CA GLY A 191 -11.88 2.90 6.91
C GLY A 191 -12.09 4.33 6.39
N GLY A 192 -11.34 5.32 6.87
CA GLY A 192 -11.65 6.73 6.60
C GLY A 192 -11.61 7.13 5.11
N LEU A 193 -10.71 6.51 4.33
CA LEU A 193 -10.61 6.74 2.89
C LEU A 193 -11.85 6.23 2.13
N ILE A 194 -12.19 4.95 2.33
CA ILE A 194 -13.30 4.32 1.61
C ILE A 194 -14.64 4.94 1.99
N THR A 195 -14.85 5.27 3.26
CA THR A 195 -16.11 5.90 3.67
C THR A 195 -16.28 7.28 3.08
N GLY A 196 -15.21 8.09 3.08
CA GLY A 196 -15.25 9.42 2.46
C GLY A 196 -15.58 9.33 0.97
N ILE A 197 -14.87 8.46 0.24
CA ILE A 197 -15.10 8.24 -1.19
C ILE A 197 -16.52 7.72 -1.45
N ALA A 198 -17.00 6.77 -0.65
CA ALA A 198 -18.32 6.18 -0.84
C ALA A 198 -19.46 7.19 -0.67
N ILE A 199 -19.36 8.05 0.35
CA ILE A 199 -20.34 9.12 0.59
C ILE A 199 -20.38 10.07 -0.62
N ALA A 200 -19.22 10.54 -1.06
CA ALA A 200 -19.11 11.50 -2.15
C ALA A 200 -19.54 10.91 -3.51
N ALA A 201 -19.19 9.65 -3.79
CA ALA A 201 -19.53 9.02 -5.05
C ALA A 201 -21.05 8.75 -5.13
N LYS A 202 -21.63 8.19 -4.05
CA LYS A 202 -23.07 7.88 -4.01
C LYS A 202 -23.96 9.12 -3.94
N SER A 203 -23.45 10.27 -3.47
CA SER A 203 -24.21 11.54 -3.57
C SER A 203 -24.31 12.08 -4.99
N VAL A 204 -23.38 11.69 -5.88
CA VAL A 204 -23.42 12.07 -7.30
C VAL A 204 -24.20 11.03 -8.12
N LYS A 205 -23.97 9.74 -7.86
CA LYS A 205 -24.62 8.62 -8.53
C LYS A 205 -24.90 7.50 -7.53
N GLU A 206 -26.16 7.37 -7.11
CA GLU A 206 -26.58 6.46 -6.03
C GLU A 206 -26.18 4.99 -6.29
N ASP A 207 -26.31 4.55 -7.53
CA ASP A 207 -26.05 3.16 -7.96
C ASP A 207 -24.55 2.83 -8.14
N VAL A 208 -23.63 3.78 -7.94
CA VAL A 208 -22.20 3.48 -8.02
C VAL A 208 -21.80 2.48 -6.93
N LYS A 209 -21.17 1.38 -7.32
CA LYS A 209 -20.69 0.36 -6.40
C LYS A 209 -19.36 0.79 -5.81
N VAL A 210 -19.17 0.63 -4.51
CA VAL A 210 -17.92 0.93 -3.80
C VAL A 210 -17.46 -0.28 -3.02
N THR A 211 -16.30 -0.81 -3.39
CA THR A 211 -15.73 -2.03 -2.79
C THR A 211 -14.41 -1.76 -2.08
N GLY A 212 -14.32 -2.22 -0.85
CA GLY A 212 -13.11 -2.20 -0.05
C GLY A 212 -12.22 -3.41 -0.29
N VAL A 213 -10.91 -3.19 -0.26
CA VAL A 213 -9.91 -4.27 -0.30
C VAL A 213 -8.96 -4.13 0.89
N GLN A 214 -8.84 -5.18 1.69
CA GLN A 214 -7.81 -5.28 2.74
C GLN A 214 -6.75 -6.32 2.40
N ALA A 215 -5.57 -6.18 3.00
CA ALA A 215 -4.64 -7.29 3.08
C ALA A 215 -5.21 -8.38 4.00
N LYS A 216 -5.11 -9.65 3.58
CA LYS A 216 -5.61 -10.82 4.33
C LYS A 216 -4.99 -10.92 5.72
N GLY A 217 -3.70 -10.59 5.84
CA GLY A 217 -2.97 -10.54 7.11
C GLY A 217 -3.26 -9.29 7.98
N ALA A 218 -4.19 -8.42 7.55
CA ALA A 218 -4.60 -7.19 8.24
C ALA A 218 -6.11 -6.91 8.09
N CYS A 219 -6.94 -7.96 8.20
CA CYS A 219 -8.35 -7.93 7.76
C CYS A 219 -9.38 -7.47 8.82
N ALA A 220 -8.97 -6.63 9.78
CA ALA A 220 -9.84 -6.21 10.89
C ALA A 220 -11.14 -5.51 10.45
N PHE A 221 -11.08 -4.69 9.40
CA PHE A 221 -12.25 -4.01 8.86
C PHE A 221 -13.21 -4.99 8.18
N TYR A 222 -12.68 -5.96 7.43
CA TYR A 222 -13.45 -7.02 6.78
C TYR A 222 -14.21 -7.87 7.80
N ILE A 223 -13.53 -8.37 8.84
CA ILE A 223 -14.20 -9.16 9.88
C ILE A 223 -15.20 -8.33 10.69
N SER A 224 -14.92 -7.04 10.91
CA SER A 224 -15.84 -6.13 11.61
C SER A 224 -17.10 -5.86 10.78
N ARG A 225 -16.96 -5.62 9.47
CA ARG A 225 -18.09 -5.45 8.54
C ARG A 225 -18.97 -6.68 8.50
N LYS A 226 -18.37 -7.87 8.43
CA LYS A 226 -19.10 -9.14 8.42
C LYS A 226 -19.82 -9.40 9.74
N ALA A 227 -19.22 -9.00 10.87
CA ALA A 227 -19.81 -9.19 12.20
C ALA A 227 -20.81 -8.09 12.60
N GLY A 228 -20.88 -6.96 11.86
CA GLY A 228 -21.70 -5.80 12.22
C GLY A 228 -21.25 -5.05 13.47
N ARG A 229 -20.03 -5.33 13.98
CA ARG A 229 -19.47 -4.73 15.20
C ARG A 229 -17.96 -4.65 15.11
N LEU A 230 -17.35 -3.77 15.90
CA LEU A 230 -15.89 -3.65 15.98
C LEU A 230 -15.26 -4.98 16.43
N MET A 231 -14.33 -5.45 15.62
CA MET A 231 -13.50 -6.63 15.84
C MET A 231 -12.04 -6.24 15.62
N GLU A 232 -11.15 -6.76 16.45
CA GLU A 232 -9.70 -6.59 16.33
C GLU A 232 -9.05 -7.88 15.84
N THR A 233 -7.98 -7.75 15.04
CA THR A 233 -7.10 -8.88 14.70
C THR A 233 -5.96 -9.01 15.72
N PRO A 234 -5.62 -10.23 16.19
CA PRO A 234 -4.61 -10.43 17.23
C PRO A 234 -3.23 -9.90 16.81
N SER A 235 -2.88 -10.07 15.54
CA SER A 235 -1.65 -9.58 14.92
C SER A 235 -1.94 -9.00 13.54
N VAL A 236 -0.95 -8.28 12.99
CA VAL A 236 -1.01 -7.70 11.66
C VAL A 236 0.30 -7.98 10.94
N HIS A 237 0.23 -8.66 9.81
CA HIS A 237 1.38 -9.02 9.00
C HIS A 237 1.05 -8.87 7.52
N THR A 238 1.62 -7.86 6.87
CA THR A 238 1.45 -7.63 5.43
C THR A 238 2.53 -6.69 4.90
N ILE A 239 2.88 -6.80 3.61
CA ILE A 239 3.66 -5.79 2.89
C ILE A 239 2.89 -4.48 2.66
N ALA A 240 1.56 -4.49 2.81
CA ALA A 240 0.69 -3.33 2.64
C ALA A 240 0.53 -2.57 3.97
N ASP A 241 1.62 -2.00 4.45
CA ASP A 241 1.73 -1.29 5.72
C ASP A 241 0.72 -0.14 5.89
N GLY A 242 0.37 0.58 4.81
CA GLY A 242 -0.64 1.64 4.83
C GLY A 242 -2.07 1.18 5.20
N ILE A 243 -2.34 -0.12 5.11
CA ILE A 243 -3.61 -0.77 5.52
C ILE A 243 -3.43 -1.81 6.63
N ALA A 244 -2.25 -1.85 7.25
CA ALA A 244 -1.92 -2.72 8.37
C ALA A 244 -2.55 -2.23 9.69
N VAL A 245 -3.89 -2.27 9.79
CA VAL A 245 -4.65 -1.72 10.91
C VAL A 245 -5.29 -2.83 11.74
N LYS A 246 -5.00 -2.84 13.05
CA LYS A 246 -5.55 -3.80 14.03
C LYS A 246 -7.02 -3.62 14.31
N THR A 247 -7.46 -2.36 14.41
CA THR A 247 -8.82 -2.01 14.83
C THR A 247 -9.37 -0.92 13.92
N PRO A 248 -10.49 -1.15 13.23
CA PRO A 248 -11.09 -0.14 12.36
C PRO A 248 -11.68 1.02 13.18
N GLY A 249 -11.93 2.16 12.52
CA GLY A 249 -12.54 3.31 13.18
C GLY A 249 -14.03 3.08 13.47
N ARG A 250 -14.53 3.57 14.60
CA ARG A 250 -15.94 3.45 14.98
C ARG A 250 -16.84 4.18 13.99
N LEU A 251 -16.53 5.44 13.68
CA LEU A 251 -17.30 6.26 12.72
C LEU A 251 -17.25 5.61 11.34
N THR A 252 -16.07 5.12 10.95
CA THR A 252 -15.88 4.53 9.63
C THR A 252 -16.62 3.19 9.47
N LEU A 253 -16.73 2.37 10.53
CA LEU A 253 -17.52 1.13 10.47
C LEU A 253 -19.02 1.43 10.37
N GLU A 254 -19.50 2.43 11.11
CA GLU A 254 -20.90 2.87 11.06
C GLU A 254 -21.26 3.40 9.66
N LEU A 255 -20.44 4.31 9.11
CA LEU A 255 -20.66 4.88 7.78
C LEU A 255 -20.53 3.84 6.66
N SER A 256 -19.55 2.95 6.74
CA SER A 256 -19.38 1.91 5.73
C SER A 256 -20.55 0.94 5.67
N SER A 257 -21.30 0.77 6.76
CA SER A 257 -22.51 -0.05 6.74
C SER A 257 -23.66 0.59 5.95
N ARG A 258 -23.59 1.92 5.72
CA ARG A 258 -24.58 2.68 4.93
C ARG A 258 -24.14 2.89 3.47
N TYR A 259 -22.85 3.11 3.24
CA TYR A 259 -22.35 3.57 1.93
C TYR A 259 -21.43 2.58 1.20
N VAL A 260 -20.87 1.55 1.87
CA VAL A 260 -19.91 0.63 1.26
C VAL A 260 -20.57 -0.72 1.00
N ASP A 261 -20.63 -1.10 -0.28
CA ASP A 261 -21.39 -2.27 -0.74
C ASP A 261 -20.73 -3.59 -0.31
N GLN A 262 -19.40 -3.69 -0.37
CA GLN A 262 -18.69 -4.92 0.01
C GLN A 262 -17.23 -4.65 0.39
N VAL A 263 -16.65 -5.56 1.16
CA VAL A 263 -15.21 -5.57 1.48
C VAL A 263 -14.68 -6.97 1.21
N THR A 264 -13.52 -7.08 0.55
CA THR A 264 -12.83 -8.34 0.30
C THR A 264 -11.38 -8.26 0.77
N THR A 265 -10.65 -9.37 0.64
CA THR A 265 -9.24 -9.48 1.03
C THR A 265 -8.38 -10.04 -0.09
N VAL A 266 -7.12 -9.61 -0.13
CA VAL A 266 -6.05 -10.12 -1.00
C VAL A 266 -4.82 -10.45 -0.16
N ASP A 267 -4.03 -11.44 -0.58
CA ASP A 267 -2.77 -11.77 0.10
C ASP A 267 -1.56 -10.97 -0.44
N ASP A 268 -0.42 -11.10 0.24
CA ASP A 268 0.79 -10.33 -0.08
C ASP A 268 1.40 -10.74 -1.42
N GLU A 269 1.22 -11.99 -1.86
CA GLU A 269 1.63 -12.47 -3.18
C GLU A 269 0.81 -11.81 -4.29
N GLU A 270 -0.51 -11.72 -4.12
CA GLU A 270 -1.44 -11.02 -5.01
C GLU A 270 -1.11 -9.52 -5.08
N ILE A 271 -0.88 -8.87 -3.92
CA ILE A 271 -0.46 -7.46 -3.85
C ILE A 271 0.89 -7.25 -4.56
N SER A 272 1.88 -8.12 -4.30
CA SER A 272 3.21 -8.04 -4.93
C SER A 272 3.12 -8.14 -6.45
N GLY A 273 2.28 -9.03 -6.96
CA GLY A 273 2.04 -9.17 -8.40
C GLY A 273 1.42 -7.91 -9.01
N ALA A 274 0.45 -7.29 -8.33
CA ALA A 274 -0.13 -6.03 -8.77
C ALA A 274 0.88 -4.88 -8.80
N ILE A 275 1.75 -4.76 -7.78
CA ILE A 275 2.86 -3.77 -7.76
C ILE A 275 3.75 -3.97 -8.99
N LEU A 276 4.18 -5.20 -9.27
CA LEU A 276 5.03 -5.50 -10.41
C LEU A 276 4.35 -5.13 -11.74
N MET A 277 3.07 -5.46 -11.90
CA MET A 277 2.32 -5.11 -13.11
C MET A 277 2.13 -3.60 -13.26
N LEU A 278 1.87 -2.85 -12.18
CA LEU A 278 1.79 -1.39 -12.20
C LEU A 278 3.12 -0.77 -12.63
N MET A 279 4.23 -1.27 -12.08
CA MET A 279 5.56 -0.82 -12.46
C MET A 279 5.89 -1.14 -13.93
N GLU A 280 5.62 -2.36 -14.39
CA GLU A 280 5.92 -2.78 -15.77
C GLU A 280 5.01 -2.13 -16.82
N ARG A 281 3.72 -1.96 -16.53
CA ARG A 281 2.70 -1.59 -17.53
C ARG A 281 2.18 -0.17 -17.41
N ALA A 282 2.13 0.38 -16.20
CA ALA A 282 1.71 1.76 -15.96
C ALA A 282 2.89 2.70 -15.67
N LYS A 283 4.10 2.16 -15.43
CA LYS A 283 5.31 2.93 -15.07
C LYS A 283 5.12 3.74 -13.79
N LEU A 284 4.31 3.22 -12.87
CA LEU A 284 4.03 3.83 -11.58
C LEU A 284 4.66 3.03 -10.45
N MET A 285 5.33 3.73 -9.55
CA MET A 285 5.85 3.19 -8.30
C MET A 285 4.75 3.24 -7.24
N VAL A 286 4.08 2.12 -6.99
CA VAL A 286 2.92 2.03 -6.08
C VAL A 286 3.26 1.16 -4.89
N GLU A 287 2.85 1.59 -3.69
CA GLU A 287 3.06 0.82 -2.46
C GLU A 287 2.03 -0.32 -2.30
N GLY A 288 2.23 -1.22 -1.34
CA GLY A 288 1.33 -2.36 -1.12
C GLY A 288 -0.13 -1.96 -0.90
N ALA A 289 -0.38 -0.94 -0.07
CA ALA A 289 -1.72 -0.42 0.14
C ALA A 289 -2.32 0.18 -1.14
N GLY A 290 -1.52 0.88 -1.96
CA GLY A 290 -1.97 1.47 -3.22
C GLY A 290 -2.28 0.44 -4.29
N ALA A 291 -1.58 -0.69 -4.32
CA ALA A 291 -1.78 -1.74 -5.31
C ALA A 291 -2.93 -2.71 -4.96
N ALA A 292 -3.34 -2.77 -3.68
CA ALA A 292 -4.32 -3.74 -3.19
C ALA A 292 -5.67 -3.67 -3.95
N SER A 293 -6.14 -2.46 -4.30
CA SER A 293 -7.39 -2.28 -5.06
C SER A 293 -7.35 -3.03 -6.39
N LEU A 294 -6.29 -2.83 -7.19
CA LEU A 294 -6.13 -3.48 -8.49
C LEU A 294 -5.84 -4.99 -8.34
N ALA A 295 -5.09 -5.38 -7.30
CA ALA A 295 -4.82 -6.78 -7.01
C ALA A 295 -6.12 -7.60 -6.88
N ALA A 296 -7.13 -7.05 -6.21
CA ALA A 296 -8.40 -7.75 -6.02
C ALA A 296 -9.07 -8.16 -7.35
N SER A 297 -9.03 -7.34 -8.39
CA SER A 297 -9.58 -7.72 -9.70
C SER A 297 -8.62 -8.55 -10.54
N LEU A 298 -7.31 -8.27 -10.50
CA LEU A 298 -6.30 -9.07 -11.22
C LEU A 298 -6.30 -10.55 -10.79
N TYR A 299 -6.65 -10.80 -9.53
CA TYR A 299 -6.68 -12.14 -8.94
C TYR A 299 -8.12 -12.65 -8.68
N GLY A 300 -9.11 -12.08 -9.37
CA GLY A 300 -10.47 -12.62 -9.45
C GLY A 300 -11.30 -12.53 -8.17
N LYS A 301 -10.91 -11.70 -7.19
CA LYS A 301 -11.72 -11.43 -5.99
C LYS A 301 -12.87 -10.45 -6.27
N ILE A 302 -12.72 -9.62 -7.30
CA ILE A 302 -13.71 -8.65 -7.74
C ILE A 302 -13.82 -8.73 -9.26
N ASP A 303 -14.97 -9.21 -9.74
CA ASP A 303 -15.29 -9.17 -11.17
C ASP A 303 -15.71 -7.77 -11.59
N VAL A 304 -15.13 -7.30 -12.69
CA VAL A 304 -15.34 -6.00 -13.32
C VAL A 304 -15.49 -6.12 -14.84
N GLN A 305 -15.78 -7.32 -15.33
CA GLN A 305 -15.96 -7.55 -16.75
C GLN A 305 -17.18 -6.75 -17.26
N GLY A 306 -16.99 -6.02 -18.35
CA GLY A 306 -18.03 -5.21 -18.97
C GLY A 306 -18.39 -3.91 -18.23
N THR A 307 -17.79 -3.63 -17.07
CA THR A 307 -18.10 -2.42 -16.28
C THR A 307 -17.06 -1.33 -16.49
N THR A 308 -17.41 -0.09 -16.14
CA THR A 308 -16.46 1.02 -15.98
C THR A 308 -16.02 1.13 -14.52
N SER A 309 -14.79 0.70 -14.26
CA SER A 309 -14.26 0.52 -12.91
C SER A 309 -13.03 1.38 -12.65
N ILE A 310 -13.03 2.07 -11.51
CA ILE A 310 -11.97 2.97 -11.05
C ILE A 310 -11.25 2.33 -9.88
N PHE A 311 -9.94 2.15 -10.02
CA PHE A 311 -9.07 1.60 -8.98
C PHE A 311 -8.23 2.71 -8.37
N LEU A 312 -8.34 2.86 -7.05
CA LEU A 312 -7.55 3.86 -6.34
C LEU A 312 -6.14 3.35 -6.05
N LEU A 313 -5.14 4.05 -6.60
CA LEU A 313 -3.73 3.89 -6.27
C LEU A 313 -3.37 4.87 -5.14
N SER A 314 -3.63 4.45 -3.91
CA SER A 314 -3.68 5.34 -2.73
C SER A 314 -2.34 5.96 -2.32
N GLY A 315 -1.21 5.35 -2.66
CA GLY A 315 0.12 5.85 -2.31
C GLY A 315 1.26 5.10 -3.00
N GLY A 316 2.46 5.68 -2.93
CA GLY A 316 3.69 5.14 -3.52
C GLY A 316 4.91 5.18 -2.61
N ASN A 317 4.73 5.37 -1.30
CA ASN A 317 5.82 5.47 -0.34
C ASN A 317 6.32 4.07 0.08
N ILE A 318 6.80 3.32 -0.91
CA ILE A 318 7.32 1.97 -0.73
C ILE A 318 8.81 1.99 -0.39
N ASP A 319 9.21 1.12 0.53
CA ASP A 319 10.63 0.90 0.85
C ASP A 319 11.35 0.28 -0.38
N PRO A 320 12.44 0.87 -0.88
CA PRO A 320 13.22 0.32 -1.99
C PRO A 320 13.64 -1.14 -1.80
N MET A 321 13.87 -1.59 -0.56
CA MET A 321 14.20 -2.98 -0.26
C MET A 321 13.00 -3.91 -0.48
N VAL A 322 11.77 -3.44 -0.25
CA VAL A 322 10.55 -4.21 -0.59
C VAL A 322 10.43 -4.31 -2.10
N VAL A 323 10.67 -3.22 -2.83
CA VAL A 323 10.65 -3.21 -4.30
C VAL A 323 11.65 -4.21 -4.88
N ALA A 324 12.90 -4.20 -4.40
CA ALA A 324 13.94 -5.12 -4.85
C ALA A 324 13.51 -6.59 -4.68
N ARG A 325 12.96 -6.95 -3.52
CA ARG A 325 12.44 -8.32 -3.27
C ARG A 325 11.27 -8.69 -4.17
N ILE A 326 10.36 -7.74 -4.45
CA ILE A 326 9.23 -7.97 -5.38
C ILE A 326 9.74 -8.22 -6.79
N ILE A 327 10.70 -7.43 -7.27
CA ILE A 327 11.32 -7.60 -8.59
C ILE A 327 12.01 -8.94 -8.69
N GLU A 328 12.83 -9.30 -7.71
CA GLU A 328 13.55 -10.57 -7.66
C GLU A 328 12.59 -11.76 -7.71
N LYS A 329 11.56 -11.78 -6.84
CA LYS A 329 10.50 -12.80 -6.88
C LYS A 329 9.76 -12.83 -8.22
N GLY A 330 9.52 -11.66 -8.83
CA GLY A 330 8.88 -11.54 -10.13
C GLY A 330 9.69 -12.14 -11.26
N LEU A 331 11.00 -11.87 -11.29
CA LEU A 331 11.93 -12.42 -12.26
C LEU A 331 12.06 -13.93 -12.11
N LEU A 332 12.07 -14.45 -10.87
CA LEU A 332 12.05 -15.89 -10.60
C LEU A 332 10.78 -16.56 -11.13
N LYS A 333 9.60 -16.01 -10.83
CA LYS A 333 8.32 -16.54 -11.33
C LYS A 333 8.21 -16.50 -12.85
N ALA A 334 8.82 -15.50 -13.49
CA ALA A 334 8.86 -15.39 -14.94
C ALA A 334 9.91 -16.30 -15.59
N GLY A 335 10.69 -17.06 -14.81
CA GLY A 335 11.82 -17.85 -15.31
C GLY A 335 12.91 -16.97 -15.95
N ARG A 336 13.04 -15.71 -15.52
CA ARG A 336 14.09 -14.78 -15.95
C ARG A 336 15.31 -14.81 -15.03
N ILE A 337 15.14 -15.34 -13.82
CA ILE A 337 16.23 -15.77 -12.95
C ILE A 337 15.99 -17.25 -12.65
N LEU A 338 17.05 -18.04 -12.68
CA LEU A 338 17.07 -19.46 -12.40
C LEU A 338 18.14 -19.73 -11.34
N PHE A 339 17.73 -20.28 -10.19
CA PHE A 339 18.65 -20.84 -9.21
C PHE A 339 18.86 -22.32 -9.51
N ILE A 340 20.12 -22.70 -9.68
CA ILE A 340 20.51 -24.08 -9.95
C ILE A 340 21.37 -24.54 -8.78
N ARG A 341 21.01 -25.67 -8.19
CA ARG A 341 21.79 -26.33 -7.17
C ARG A 341 22.08 -27.74 -7.66
N CYS A 342 23.35 -28.13 -7.70
CA CYS A 342 23.75 -29.42 -8.26
C CYS A 342 25.01 -29.98 -7.60
N LEU A 343 25.22 -31.28 -7.77
CA LEU A 343 26.44 -31.96 -7.35
C LEU A 343 27.43 -32.00 -8.50
N LEU A 344 28.67 -31.62 -8.20
CA LEU A 344 29.81 -31.74 -9.09
C LEU A 344 30.81 -32.75 -8.52
N PRO A 345 31.40 -33.63 -9.36
CA PRO A 345 32.62 -34.33 -9.01
C PRO A 345 33.73 -33.33 -8.65
N ASP A 346 34.51 -33.61 -7.60
CA ASP A 346 35.64 -32.75 -7.22
C ASP A 346 36.88 -33.08 -8.07
N ARG A 347 36.83 -32.70 -9.36
CA ARG A 347 37.90 -32.92 -10.34
C ARG A 347 38.11 -31.68 -11.22
N PRO A 348 39.33 -31.45 -11.76
CA PRO A 348 39.57 -30.35 -12.70
C PRO A 348 38.66 -30.44 -13.93
N GLY A 349 38.09 -29.30 -14.36
CA GLY A 349 37.27 -29.18 -15.57
C GLY A 349 35.76 -29.17 -15.33
N GLU A 350 35.26 -29.87 -14.30
CA GLU A 350 33.82 -30.07 -14.06
C GLU A 350 33.02 -28.76 -13.96
N LEU A 351 33.53 -27.78 -13.20
CA LEU A 351 32.90 -26.45 -13.12
C LEU A 351 32.91 -25.73 -14.48
N SER A 352 34.01 -25.84 -15.23
CA SER A 352 34.13 -25.20 -16.55
C SER A 352 33.12 -25.78 -17.54
N ASP A 353 32.87 -27.08 -17.48
CA ASP A 353 31.89 -27.74 -18.36
C ASP A 353 30.46 -27.28 -18.05
N VAL A 354 30.11 -27.15 -16.77
CA VAL A 354 28.81 -26.59 -16.36
C VAL A 354 28.62 -25.17 -16.84
N LEU A 355 29.62 -24.31 -16.62
CA LEU A 355 29.55 -22.91 -17.06
C LEU A 355 29.46 -22.80 -18.58
N ARG A 356 30.19 -23.65 -19.32
CA ARG A 356 30.10 -23.72 -20.78
C ARG A 356 28.70 -24.14 -21.23
N MET A 357 28.11 -25.17 -20.63
CA MET A 357 26.74 -25.60 -20.97
C MET A 357 25.69 -24.51 -20.76
N VAL A 358 25.82 -23.72 -19.69
CA VAL A 358 24.94 -22.57 -19.45
C VAL A 358 25.18 -21.48 -20.49
N SER A 359 26.45 -21.17 -20.78
CA SER A 359 26.83 -20.14 -21.76
C SER A 359 26.44 -20.50 -23.19
N ASP A 360 26.51 -21.77 -23.59
CA ASP A 360 26.14 -22.27 -24.92
C ASP A 360 24.66 -22.05 -25.22
N LEU A 361 23.82 -21.99 -24.18
CA LEU A 361 22.40 -21.65 -24.27
C LEU A 361 22.13 -20.15 -24.09
N GLU A 362 23.16 -19.32 -24.03
CA GLU A 362 23.08 -17.89 -23.77
C GLU A 362 22.47 -17.56 -22.39
N GLY A 363 22.67 -18.43 -21.40
CA GLY A 363 22.41 -18.13 -20.00
C GLY A 363 23.54 -17.28 -19.40
N ASN A 364 23.22 -16.19 -18.71
CA ASN A 364 24.22 -15.32 -18.09
C ASN A 364 24.37 -15.67 -16.60
N VAL A 365 25.55 -16.13 -16.20
CA VAL A 365 25.81 -16.52 -14.80
C VAL A 365 26.10 -15.28 -13.96
N ARG A 366 25.26 -15.03 -12.95
CA ARG A 366 25.38 -13.86 -12.05
C ARG A 366 26.17 -14.16 -10.79
N GLU A 367 26.00 -15.36 -10.25
CA GLU A 367 26.63 -15.79 -9.01
C GLU A 367 27.00 -17.27 -9.09
N ILE A 368 28.14 -17.61 -8.49
CA ILE A 368 28.69 -18.96 -8.44
C ILE A 368 29.18 -19.20 -7.01
N SER A 369 28.72 -20.28 -6.40
CA SER A 369 29.21 -20.75 -5.10
C SER A 369 29.51 -22.24 -5.18
N VAL A 370 30.70 -22.65 -4.75
CA VAL A 370 31.12 -24.05 -4.72
C VAL A 370 31.51 -24.40 -3.29
N SER A 371 30.80 -25.35 -2.69
CA SER A 371 31.04 -25.79 -1.31
C SER A 371 31.32 -27.29 -1.23
N ARG A 372 32.51 -27.62 -0.74
CA ARG A 372 32.94 -29.00 -0.40
C ARG A 372 32.56 -29.40 1.03
N LEU A 373 32.22 -28.42 1.85
CA LEU A 373 31.87 -28.60 3.27
C LEU A 373 30.35 -28.64 3.49
N SER A 374 29.56 -28.65 2.43
CA SER A 374 28.11 -28.78 2.54
C SER A 374 27.75 -30.16 3.12
N PRO A 375 26.86 -30.27 4.10
CA PRO A 375 26.40 -31.56 4.64
C PRO A 375 25.80 -32.49 3.58
N GLN A 376 25.41 -31.94 2.44
CA GLN A 376 24.82 -32.66 1.31
C GLN A 376 25.84 -33.03 0.23
N ALA A 377 27.12 -32.65 0.39
CA ALA A 377 28.20 -33.04 -0.51
C ALA A 377 28.74 -34.42 -0.09
N PRO A 378 28.59 -35.48 -0.92
CA PRO A 378 29.30 -36.73 -0.69
C PRO A 378 30.82 -36.53 -0.70
N LEU A 379 31.56 -37.47 -0.10
CA LEU A 379 33.02 -37.53 -0.27
C LEU A 379 33.38 -37.54 -1.76
N ASN A 380 34.34 -36.69 -2.16
CA ASN A 380 34.78 -36.45 -3.54
C ASN A 380 33.79 -35.71 -4.46
N GLN A 381 32.82 -35.01 -3.88
CA GLN A 381 31.93 -34.12 -4.61
C GLN A 381 31.86 -32.74 -3.94
N ALA A 382 31.43 -31.75 -4.71
CA ALA A 382 31.11 -30.41 -4.24
C ALA A 382 29.66 -30.06 -4.61
N VAL A 383 29.00 -29.26 -3.77
CA VAL A 383 27.74 -28.62 -4.13
C VAL A 383 28.05 -27.34 -4.89
N LEU A 384 27.56 -27.24 -6.12
CA LEU A 384 27.56 -26.02 -6.92
C LEU A 384 26.19 -25.36 -6.85
N GLU A 385 26.19 -24.09 -6.50
CA GLU A 385 25.05 -23.18 -6.55
C GLU A 385 25.32 -22.11 -7.61
N LEU A 386 24.40 -21.97 -8.57
CA LEU A 386 24.44 -20.97 -9.62
C LEU A 386 23.17 -20.11 -9.58
N THR A 387 23.35 -18.81 -9.75
CA THR A 387 22.28 -17.89 -10.10
C THR A 387 22.45 -17.51 -11.56
N VAL A 388 21.50 -17.89 -12.42
CA VAL A 388 21.57 -17.69 -13.87
C VAL A 388 20.44 -16.78 -14.32
N GLU A 389 20.75 -15.76 -15.11
CA GLU A 389 19.76 -14.96 -15.81
C GLU A 389 19.37 -15.65 -17.13
N THR A 390 18.07 -15.80 -17.32
CA THR A 390 17.45 -16.56 -18.42
C THR A 390 16.41 -15.70 -19.13
N LYS A 391 15.96 -16.15 -20.32
CA LYS A 391 15.05 -15.38 -21.19
C LYS A 391 13.57 -15.61 -20.88
N GLY A 392 13.27 -16.40 -19.85
CA GLY A 392 11.92 -16.80 -19.46
C GLY A 392 11.80 -18.30 -19.17
N CYS A 393 10.60 -18.75 -18.79
CA CYS A 393 10.34 -20.13 -18.39
C CYS A 393 10.88 -21.18 -19.38
N ASN A 394 10.65 -21.00 -20.69
CA ASN A 394 11.11 -21.97 -21.70
C ASN A 394 12.64 -22.11 -21.72
N HIS A 395 13.36 -20.98 -21.75
CA HIS A 395 14.82 -20.98 -21.72
C HIS A 395 15.34 -21.55 -20.38
N SER A 396 14.71 -21.21 -19.25
CA SER A 396 15.10 -21.79 -17.96
C SER A 396 14.96 -23.33 -17.93
N GLN A 397 13.91 -23.88 -18.56
CA GLN A 397 13.73 -25.32 -18.66
C GLN A 397 14.74 -25.97 -19.60
N GLU A 398 15.11 -25.30 -20.69
CA GLU A 398 16.14 -25.75 -21.62
C GLU A 398 17.50 -25.89 -20.93
N VAL A 399 17.91 -24.87 -20.15
CA VAL A 399 19.14 -24.91 -19.34
C VAL A 399 19.10 -26.09 -18.36
N LEU A 400 18.01 -26.25 -17.61
CA LEU A 400 17.88 -27.37 -16.66
C LEU A 400 17.92 -28.74 -17.36
N HIS A 401 17.31 -28.85 -18.55
CA HIS A 401 17.29 -30.09 -19.33
C HIS A 401 18.68 -30.44 -19.86
N ARG A 402 19.43 -29.45 -20.36
CA ARG A 402 20.81 -29.63 -20.84
C ARG A 402 21.73 -30.14 -19.73
N LEU A 403 21.64 -29.57 -18.53
CA LEU A 403 22.43 -30.00 -17.37
C LEU A 403 22.09 -31.45 -16.98
N LYS A 404 20.78 -31.78 -16.87
CA LYS A 404 20.33 -33.14 -16.54
C LYS A 404 20.80 -34.18 -17.57
N ASN A 405 20.67 -33.88 -18.87
CA ASN A 405 21.07 -34.80 -19.94
C ASN A 405 22.58 -35.04 -19.99
N SER A 406 23.38 -34.13 -19.41
CA SER A 406 24.83 -34.25 -19.33
C SER A 406 25.29 -34.98 -18.06
N GLY A 407 24.37 -35.60 -17.32
CA GLY A 407 24.67 -36.39 -16.12
C GLY A 407 24.80 -35.59 -14.84
N ILE A 408 24.54 -34.27 -14.87
CA ILE A 408 24.60 -33.42 -13.67
C ILE A 408 23.38 -33.69 -12.80
N LYS A 409 23.63 -34.07 -11.56
CA LYS A 409 22.60 -34.30 -10.56
C LYS A 409 22.17 -32.97 -9.94
N LEU A 410 21.00 -32.49 -10.32
CA LEU A 410 20.34 -31.35 -9.67
C LEU A 410 19.81 -31.77 -8.29
N LEU A 411 19.84 -30.84 -7.34
CA LEU A 411 19.41 -31.01 -5.94
C LEU A 411 18.07 -30.36 -5.66
#